data_AF-A0A3M2ANC8-F1
#
_entry.id   AF-A0A3M2ANC8-F1
#
_cell.length_a   1.000
_cell.length_b   1.000
_cell.length_c   1.000
_cell.angle_alpha   90.00
_cell.angle_beta   90.00
_cell.angle_gamma   90.00
#
_symmetry.space_group_name_H-M   'P 1'
#
loop_
_entity.id
_entity.type
_entity.pdbx_description
1 polymer ?
#
loop_
_entity_poly.entity_id
_entity_poly.type
_entity_poly.pdbx_seq_one_letter_code
_entity_poly.pdbx_strand_id
1 'polypeptide(L)' 'MLQRQSYANVADNSGAKKVQIIGIPYAPRKYATLGDVVTVT' A
#
# COMPACT_ATOMS: atom_id res chain seq x y z
N MET A 1 -0.41 9.92 0.65
CA MET A 1 -1.26 9.66 -0.51
C MET A 1 -0.52 8.67 -1.40
N LEU A 2 -1.02 7.44 -1.49
CA LEU A 2 -0.38 6.36 -2.25
C LEU A 2 -1.33 5.89 -3.36
N GLN A 3 -0.78 5.45 -4.48
CA GLN A 3 -1.56 4.90 -5.60
C GLN A 3 -0.97 3.56 -6.04
N ARG A 4 -1.66 2.83 -6.92
CA ARG A 4 -1.12 1.62 -7.54
C ARG A 4 0.26 1.90 -8.13
N GLN A 5 1.14 0.90 -8.06
CA GLN A 5 2.54 0.94 -8.47
C GLN A 5 3.48 1.81 -7.62
N SER A 6 2.97 2.49 -6.58
CA SER A 6 3.81 3.22 -5.63
C SER A 6 4.55 2.24 -4.70
N TYR A 7 5.80 2.56 -4.36
CA TYR A 7 6.58 1.81 -3.39
C TYR A 7 6.53 2.49 -2.01
N ALA A 8 6.48 1.67 -0.96
CA ALA A 8 6.58 2.12 0.43
C ALA A 8 7.61 1.28 1.19
N ASN A 9 8.26 1.89 2.18
CA ASN A 9 9.06 1.15 3.15
C ASN A 9 8.13 0.47 4.14
N VAL A 10 8.53 -0.72 4.59
CA VAL A 10 7.81 -1.45 5.64
C VAL A 10 8.27 -0.93 7.00
N ALA A 11 7.32 -0.71 7.90
CA ALA A 11 7.55 -0.12 9.22
C ALA A 11 7.53 -1.15 10.36
N ASP A 12 7.32 -2.44 10.04
CA ASP A 12 7.28 -3.53 11.01
C ASP A 12 8.47 -4.50 10.86
N ASN A 13 8.42 -5.61 11.58
CA ASN A 13 9.44 -6.64 11.62
C ASN A 13 9.09 -7.88 10.76
N SER A 14 8.24 -7.73 9.74
CA SER A 14 7.83 -8.84 8.86
C SER A 14 8.95 -9.37 7.93
N GLY A 15 10.10 -8.69 7.86
CA GLY A 15 11.26 -9.08 7.05
C GLY A 15 11.28 -8.48 5.64
N ALA A 16 10.17 -7.89 5.19
CA ALA A 16 10.14 -7.10 3.96
C ALA A 16 10.80 -5.72 4.18
N LYS A 17 11.55 -5.22 3.19
CA LYS A 17 12.18 -3.87 3.25
C LYS A 17 11.33 -2.80 2.56
N LYS A 18 10.79 -3.16 1.40
CA LYS A 18 9.92 -2.32 0.56
C LYS A 18 8.85 -3.19 -0.06
N VAL A 19 7.69 -2.59 -0.32
CA VAL A 19 6.55 -3.24 -0.96
C VAL A 19 5.94 -2.32 -2.00
N GLN A 20 5.30 -2.88 -3.01
CA GLN A 20 4.58 -2.15 -4.05
C GLN A 20 3.07 -2.27 -3.87
N ILE A 21 2.35 -1.14 -3.93
CA ILE A 21 0.88 -1.14 -3.91
C ILE A 21 0.33 -1.73 -5.21
N ILE A 22 -0.49 -2.78 -5.13
CA ILE A 22 -1.15 -3.40 -6.30
C ILE A 22 -2.66 -3.20 -6.32
N GLY A 23 -3.28 -2.87 -5.17
CA GLY A 23 -4.72 -2.64 -5.07
C GLY A 23 -5.13 -1.88 -3.81
N ILE A 24 -6.32 -1.26 -3.87
CA ILE A 24 -6.99 -0.61 -2.75
C ILE A 24 -8.37 -1.28 -2.63
N PRO A 25 -8.55 -2.24 -1.69
CA PRO A 25 -9.81 -2.94 -1.50
C PRO A 25 -10.97 -2.00 -1.08
N TYR A 26 -12.20 -2.43 -1.35
CA TYR A 26 -13.46 -1.85 -0.86
C TYR A 26 -13.76 -0.39 -1.25
N ALA A 27 -12.98 0.23 -2.13
CA ALA A 27 -13.27 1.56 -2.64
C ALA A 27 -12.78 1.71 -4.10
N PRO A 28 -13.64 2.12 -5.06
CA PRO A 28 -13.22 2.44 -6.42
C PRO A 28 -12.52 3.81 -6.48
N ARG A 29 -11.45 3.97 -5.70
CA ARG A 29 -10.68 5.21 -5.60
C ARG A 29 -9.25 5.02 -6.09
N LYS A 30 -8.66 6.10 -6.59
CA LYS A 30 -7.29 6.11 -7.13
C LYS A 30 -6.22 6.17 -6.04
N TYR A 31 -6.55 6.74 -4.88
CA TYR A 31 -5.59 7.07 -3.84
C TYR A 31 -5.96 6.48 -2.49
N ALA A 32 -4.96 5.93 -1.80
CA ALA A 32 -4.99 5.54 -0.40
C ALA A 32 -4.40 6.66 0.47
N THR A 33 -4.99 6.83 1.64
CA THR A 33 -4.64 7.75 2.71
C THR A 33 -4.24 6.98 3.97
N LEU A 34 -3.82 7.68 5.02
CA LEU A 34 -3.44 7.02 6.27
C LEU A 34 -4.65 6.29 6.88
N GLY A 35 -4.44 5.07 7.37
CA GLY A 35 -5.49 4.22 7.95
C GLY A 35 -6.18 3.29 6.93
N ASP A 36 -5.93 3.47 5.64
CA ASP A 36 -6.50 2.61 4.61
C ASP A 36 -5.74 1.28 4.51
N VAL A 37 -6.49 0.18 4.37
CA VAL A 37 -5.93 -1.14 4.05
C VAL A 37 -5.68 -1.22 2.55
N VAL A 38 -4.51 -1.72 2.16
CA VAL A 38 -4.06 -1.85 0.77
C VAL A 38 -3.50 -3.24 0.52
N THR A 39 -3.55 -3.70 -0.73
CA THR A 39 -2.91 -4.94 -1.16
C THR A 39 -1.54 -4.61 -1.75
N VAL A 40 -0.51 -5.36 -1.32
CA VAL A 40 0.88 -5.13 -1.73
C VAL A 40 1.56 -6.42 -2.23
N THR A 41 2.64 -6.26 -3.01
CA THR A 41 3.59 -7.32 -3.39
C THR A 41 5.03 -6.92 -3.08
#